data_AF-A0A7V1TTU8-F1
#
_entry.id   AF-A0A7V1TTU8-F1
#
_cell.length_a   1.000
_cell.length_b   1.000
_cell.length_c   1.000
_cell.angle_alpha   90.00
_cell.angle_beta   90.00
_cell.angle_gamma   90.00
#
_symmetry.space_group_name_H-M   'P 1'
#
loop_
_entity.id
_entity.type
_entity.pdbx_description
1 polymer ?
#
loop_
_entity_poly.entity_id
_entity_poly.type
_entity_poly.pdbx_seq_one_letter_code
_entity_poly.pdbx_strand_id
1 'polypeptide(L)'
;MASITPEKLKEISTLAESVPEAFRLKCFELLLAHSLAGDQPSKETKEHQKEAEQKKGTSDFILPIDVKAFLNQYSLEESIIQKFFFIEGSEIRPLYKLSIHKKAKAQMSHALLMALENALSSGEFKFTVDGLRQRCIDQKCYDKPNFIAVLERNKNLYKSYDPKKDIHLSTDGKTELADVLEKFK
;
A
#
# COMPACT_ATOMS: atom_id res chain seq x y z
N MET A 1 -37.56 -10.02 -0.85
CA MET A 1 -37.15 -11.32 -0.28
C MET A 1 -36.92 -12.26 -1.46
N ALA A 2 -35.68 -12.66 -1.72
CA ALA A 2 -35.38 -13.58 -2.82
C ALA A 2 -35.77 -15.00 -2.38
N SER A 3 -36.86 -15.52 -2.94
CA SER A 3 -37.33 -16.87 -2.63
C SER A 3 -36.62 -17.86 -3.55
N ILE A 4 -35.78 -18.74 -3.00
CA ILE A 4 -35.22 -19.87 -3.74
C ILE A 4 -36.38 -20.77 -4.18
N THR A 5 -36.49 -21.03 -5.49
CA THR A 5 -37.48 -21.97 -6.01
C THR A 5 -36.96 -23.41 -5.81
N PRO A 6 -37.86 -24.38 -5.51
CA PRO A 6 -37.46 -25.77 -5.26
C PRO A 6 -36.78 -26.44 -6.46
N GLU A 7 -36.96 -25.91 -7.66
CA GLU A 7 -36.32 -26.38 -8.89
C GLU A 7 -34.81 -26.05 -8.90
N LYS A 8 -34.44 -24.82 -8.54
CA LYS A 8 -33.03 -24.40 -8.46
C LYS A 8 -32.25 -25.17 -7.40
N LEU A 9 -32.91 -25.55 -6.31
CA LEU A 9 -32.27 -26.33 -5.25
C LEU A 9 -31.91 -27.75 -5.73
N LYS A 10 -32.78 -28.38 -6.53
CA LYS A 10 -32.50 -29.69 -7.13
C LYS A 10 -31.37 -29.63 -8.16
N GLU A 11 -31.27 -28.54 -8.93
CA GLU A 11 -30.16 -28.36 -9.87
C GLU A 11 -28.82 -28.23 -9.12
N ILE A 12 -28.78 -27.44 -8.05
CA ILE A 12 -27.56 -27.25 -7.24
C ILE A 12 -27.14 -28.56 -6.55
N SER A 13 -28.09 -29.36 -6.04
CA SER A 13 -27.75 -30.66 -5.43
C SER A 13 -27.19 -31.65 -6.46
N THR A 14 -27.78 -31.70 -7.66
CA THR A 14 -27.31 -32.59 -8.73
C THR A 14 -25.91 -32.19 -9.20
N LEU A 15 -25.63 -30.87 -9.29
CA LEU A 15 -24.31 -30.37 -9.64
C LEU A 15 -23.27 -30.69 -8.56
N ALA A 16 -23.63 -30.53 -7.28
CA ALA A 16 -22.73 -30.84 -6.17
C ALA A 16 -22.41 -32.35 -6.06
N GLU A 17 -23.35 -33.23 -6.43
CA GLU A 17 -23.13 -34.68 -6.44
C GLU A 17 -22.12 -35.14 -7.49
N SER A 18 -21.97 -34.39 -8.59
CA SER A 18 -20.96 -34.65 -9.62
C SER A 18 -19.52 -34.35 -9.16
N VAL A 19 -19.36 -33.69 -8.01
CA VAL A 19 -18.06 -33.32 -7.43
C VAL A 19 -17.65 -34.35 -6.36
N PRO A 20 -16.34 -34.70 -6.26
CA PRO A 20 -15.82 -35.60 -5.23
C PRO A 20 -16.23 -35.22 -3.81
N GLU A 21 -16.47 -36.22 -2.96
CA GLU A 21 -17.07 -36.07 -1.63
C GLU A 21 -16.37 -35.02 -0.74
N ALA A 22 -15.04 -34.92 -0.85
CA ALA A 22 -14.22 -33.97 -0.11
C ALA A 22 -14.60 -32.49 -0.35
N PHE A 23 -15.21 -32.18 -1.49
CA PHE A 23 -15.56 -30.81 -1.89
C PHE A 23 -17.06 -30.57 -2.02
N ARG A 24 -17.88 -31.62 -1.94
CA ARG A 24 -19.33 -31.56 -2.14
C ARG A 24 -20.02 -30.52 -1.25
N LEU A 25 -19.67 -30.51 0.04
CA LEU A 25 -20.23 -29.56 1.01
C LEU A 25 -19.89 -28.11 0.66
N LYS A 26 -18.61 -27.83 0.35
CA LYS A 26 -18.16 -26.48 -0.01
C LYS A 26 -18.75 -26.01 -1.35
N CYS A 27 -18.84 -26.91 -2.32
CA CYS A 27 -19.46 -26.60 -3.61
C CYS A 27 -20.96 -26.30 -3.45
N PHE A 28 -21.68 -27.06 -2.64
CA PHE A 28 -23.09 -26.82 -2.37
C PHE A 28 -23.31 -25.46 -1.69
N GLU A 29 -22.52 -25.14 -0.66
CA GLU A 29 -22.59 -23.83 0.02
C GLU A 29 -22.34 -22.67 -0.95
N LEU A 30 -21.31 -22.76 -1.79
CA LEU A 30 -20.96 -21.71 -2.75
C LEU A 30 -22.05 -21.53 -3.82
N LEU A 31 -22.58 -22.62 -4.37
CA LEU A 31 -23.63 -22.56 -5.38
C LEU A 31 -24.95 -22.01 -4.81
N LEU A 32 -25.28 -22.38 -3.57
CA LEU A 32 -26.47 -21.89 -2.87
C LEU A 32 -26.32 -20.40 -2.53
N ALA A 33 -25.14 -19.98 -2.08
CA ALA A 33 -24.83 -18.57 -1.87
C ALA A 33 -24.90 -17.75 -3.16
N HIS A 34 -24.40 -18.28 -4.28
CA HIS A 34 -24.49 -17.63 -5.60
C HIS A 34 -25.94 -17.50 -6.08
N SER A 35 -26.76 -18.53 -5.85
CA SER A 35 -28.19 -18.50 -6.20
C SER A 35 -28.99 -17.48 -5.36
N LEU A 36 -28.64 -17.32 -4.07
CA LEU A 36 -29.22 -16.31 -3.19
C LEU A 36 -28.75 -14.89 -3.49
N ALA A 37 -27.50 -14.75 -3.96
CA ALA A 37 -26.89 -13.46 -4.25
C ALA A 37 -27.51 -12.76 -5.48
N GLY A 38 -28.35 -13.44 -6.25
CA GLY A 38 -28.95 -12.90 -7.46
C GLY A 38 -27.93 -12.89 -8.60
N ASP A 39 -28.42 -13.14 -9.80
CA ASP A 39 -27.64 -13.40 -11.02
C ASP A 39 -26.69 -12.24 -11.36
N GLN A 40 -25.45 -12.33 -10.88
CA GLN A 40 -24.30 -11.71 -11.53
C GLN A 40 -23.38 -12.83 -12.05
N PRO A 41 -23.30 -13.03 -13.38
CA PRO A 41 -22.42 -14.01 -13.95
C PRO A 41 -21.01 -13.43 -14.04
N SER A 42 -20.15 -13.76 -13.07
CA SER A 42 -18.71 -13.66 -13.26
C SER A 42 -18.21 -14.93 -13.94
N LYS A 43 -18.19 -14.92 -15.28
CA LYS A 43 -17.48 -15.92 -16.08
C LYS A 43 -15.98 -15.66 -16.01
N GLU A 44 -15.23 -16.62 -15.47
CA GLU A 44 -13.80 -16.77 -15.74
C GLU A 44 -13.59 -17.33 -17.16
N THR A 45 -12.76 -16.67 -17.97
CA THR A 45 -11.93 -17.31 -19.00
C THR A 45 -10.64 -16.50 -19.18
N LYS A 46 -9.58 -17.24 -19.45
CA LYS A 46 -8.15 -16.94 -19.35
C LYS A 46 -7.64 -15.83 -20.30
N GLU A 47 -6.58 -15.19 -19.79
CA GLU A 47 -5.43 -14.57 -20.46
C GLU A 47 -5.56 -13.23 -21.22
N HIS A 48 -4.70 -12.32 -20.74
CA HIS A 48 -4.14 -11.11 -21.34
C HIS A 48 -4.92 -9.78 -21.26
N GLN A 49 -4.39 -8.95 -20.34
CA GLN A 49 -4.28 -7.50 -20.34
C GLN A 49 -5.51 -6.64 -20.03
N LYS A 50 -5.21 -5.67 -19.16
CA LYS A 50 -5.93 -4.46 -18.74
C LYS A 50 -6.99 -4.61 -17.64
N GLU A 51 -6.78 -3.74 -16.65
CA GLU A 51 -7.81 -3.11 -15.83
C GLU A 51 -8.78 -4.04 -15.09
N ALA A 52 -8.35 -4.44 -13.90
CA ALA A 52 -9.25 -4.55 -12.76
C ALA A 52 -8.59 -3.72 -11.65
N GLU A 53 -9.05 -2.50 -11.39
CA GLU A 53 -10.11 -2.27 -10.40
C GLU A 53 -10.00 -3.23 -9.21
N GLN A 54 -8.95 -3.04 -8.41
CA GLN A 54 -8.96 -3.52 -7.04
C GLN A 54 -9.46 -2.39 -6.13
N LYS A 55 -10.77 -2.41 -5.99
CA LYS A 55 -11.52 -2.30 -4.73
C LYS A 55 -11.07 -1.16 -3.82
N LYS A 56 -11.91 -0.11 -3.85
CA LYS A 56 -12.30 0.73 -2.71
C LYS A 56 -11.92 0.09 -1.36
N GLY A 57 -10.75 0.44 -0.86
CA GLY A 57 -10.55 0.53 0.57
C GLY A 57 -11.32 1.76 1.03
N THR A 58 -12.61 1.61 1.32
CA THR A 58 -13.25 2.48 2.32
C THR A 58 -12.71 2.05 3.67
N SER A 59 -11.42 2.30 3.92
CA SER A 59 -10.95 2.41 5.28
C SER A 59 -11.29 3.83 5.68
N ASP A 60 -12.11 3.98 6.72
CA ASP A 60 -12.29 5.23 7.48
C ASP A 60 -10.96 5.64 8.17
N PHE A 61 -9.84 5.52 7.47
CA PHE A 61 -8.55 5.97 7.92
C PHE A 61 -8.53 7.48 7.79
N ILE A 62 -8.67 8.13 8.93
CA ILE A 62 -8.59 9.58 9.01
C ILE A 62 -7.12 9.95 8.82
N LEU A 63 -6.76 10.38 7.60
CA LEU A 63 -5.44 10.93 7.32
C LEU A 63 -5.16 12.08 8.30
N PRO A 64 -3.97 12.11 8.94
CA PRO A 64 -3.57 13.21 9.81
C PRO A 64 -3.65 14.57 9.08
N ILE A 65 -4.01 15.62 9.82
CA ILE A 65 -4.21 16.97 9.26
C ILE A 65 -2.95 17.44 8.52
N ASP A 66 -1.77 17.18 9.08
CA ASP A 66 -0.49 17.55 8.49
C ASP A 66 -0.21 16.84 7.15
N VAL A 67 -0.67 15.59 7.01
CA VAL A 67 -0.54 14.83 5.76
C VAL A 67 -1.53 15.35 4.71
N LYS A 68 -2.77 15.65 5.10
CA LYS A 68 -3.75 16.29 4.21
C LYS A 68 -3.28 17.66 3.73
N ALA A 69 -2.76 18.47 4.66
CA ALA A 69 -2.19 19.78 4.34
C ALA A 69 -1.01 19.66 3.37
N PHE A 70 -0.12 18.68 3.58
CA PHE A 70 0.97 18.37 2.67
C PHE A 70 0.45 18.00 1.27
N LEU A 71 -0.49 17.07 1.15
CA LEU A 71 -1.05 16.68 -0.14
C LEU A 71 -1.66 17.87 -0.88
N ASN A 72 -2.45 18.69 -0.18
CA ASN A 72 -3.05 19.90 -0.75
C ASN A 72 -1.98 20.93 -1.19
N GLN A 73 -0.93 21.12 -0.38
CA GLN A 73 0.15 22.06 -0.69
C GLN A 73 0.88 21.69 -1.99
N TYR A 74 1.03 20.40 -2.27
CA TYR A 74 1.72 19.90 -3.47
C TYR A 74 0.76 19.40 -4.56
N SER A 75 -0.55 19.69 -4.46
CA SER A 75 -1.58 19.25 -5.42
C SER A 75 -1.59 17.73 -5.68
N LEU A 76 -1.28 16.94 -4.66
CA LEU A 76 -1.28 15.48 -4.70
C LEU A 76 -2.65 14.94 -4.30
N GLU A 77 -3.13 13.93 -5.03
CA GLU A 77 -4.37 13.23 -4.65
C GLU A 77 -4.12 12.24 -3.51
N GLU A 78 -5.11 12.11 -2.62
CA GLU A 78 -5.10 11.09 -1.55
C GLU A 78 -4.99 9.66 -2.11
N SER A 79 -5.42 9.44 -3.35
CA SER A 79 -5.29 8.18 -4.09
C SER A 79 -3.83 7.70 -4.19
N ILE A 80 -2.87 8.64 -4.18
CA ILE A 80 -1.44 8.32 -4.24
C ILE A 80 -1.03 7.58 -2.97
N ILE A 81 -1.52 7.95 -1.79
CA ILE A 81 -1.15 7.27 -0.54
C ILE A 81 -1.53 5.78 -0.62
N GLN A 82 -2.72 5.47 -1.14
CA GLN A 82 -3.21 4.11 -1.28
C GLN A 82 -2.38 3.26 -2.27
N LYS A 83 -1.66 3.89 -3.22
CA LYS A 83 -0.72 3.20 -4.11
C LYS A 83 0.58 2.81 -3.43
N PHE A 84 1.07 3.67 -2.53
CA PHE A 84 2.37 3.46 -1.87
C PHE A 84 2.24 2.72 -0.53
N PHE A 85 1.09 2.82 0.13
CA PHE A 85 0.84 2.25 1.45
C PHE A 85 -0.50 1.55 1.49
N PHE A 86 -0.49 0.33 2.00
CA PHE A 86 -1.69 -0.35 2.45
C PHE A 86 -1.97 0.08 3.88
N ILE A 87 -3.15 0.66 4.10
CA ILE A 87 -3.57 1.14 5.41
C ILE A 87 -4.81 0.36 5.83
N GLU A 88 -4.72 -0.35 6.95
CA GLU A 88 -5.82 -1.11 7.51
C GLU A 88 -5.87 -0.87 9.03
N GLY A 89 -6.90 -0.14 9.48
CA GLY A 89 -7.03 0.29 10.87
C GLY A 89 -5.85 1.15 11.32
N SER A 90 -5.01 0.60 12.19
CA SER A 90 -3.79 1.24 12.71
C SER A 90 -2.50 0.74 12.04
N GLU A 91 -2.58 -0.24 11.14
CA GLU A 91 -1.41 -0.76 10.44
C GLU A 91 -1.19 -0.05 9.10
N ILE A 92 0.04 0.43 8.90
CA ILE A 92 0.50 1.02 7.64
C ILE A 92 1.63 0.14 7.12
N ARG A 93 1.46 -0.40 5.90
CA ARG A 93 2.44 -1.27 5.24
C ARG A 93 2.88 -0.66 3.91
N PRO A 94 4.19 -0.46 3.69
CA PRO A 94 4.71 -0.06 2.38
C PRO A 94 4.40 -1.10 1.28
N LEU A 95 3.84 -0.64 0.16
CA LEU A 95 3.61 -1.44 -1.06
C LEU A 95 4.63 -1.11 -2.16
N TYR A 96 5.35 0.00 -2.03
CA TYR A 96 6.26 0.48 -3.06
C TYR A 96 7.54 -0.36 -3.18
N LYS A 97 8.02 -0.52 -4.42
CA LYS A 97 9.36 -1.06 -4.73
C LYS A 97 10.10 -0.04 -5.58
N LEU A 98 11.18 0.54 -5.03
CA LEU A 98 11.97 1.55 -5.73
C LEU A 98 13.00 0.88 -6.65
N SER A 99 12.74 0.87 -7.95
CA SER A 99 13.70 0.41 -8.96
C SER A 99 14.71 1.51 -9.31
N ILE A 100 15.48 1.98 -8.33
CA ILE A 100 16.49 3.05 -8.52
C ILE A 100 17.89 2.44 -8.61
N HIS A 101 18.56 2.62 -9.75
CA HIS A 101 19.93 2.11 -9.97
C HIS A 101 21.00 2.78 -9.07
N LYS A 102 20.83 4.07 -8.77
CA LYS A 102 21.78 4.82 -7.91
C LYS A 102 21.46 4.59 -6.43
N LYS A 103 22.32 3.86 -5.71
CA LYS A 103 22.15 3.55 -4.28
C LYS A 103 21.90 4.78 -3.40
N ALA A 104 22.66 5.86 -3.60
CA ALA A 104 22.48 7.10 -2.84
C ALA A 104 21.07 7.70 -3.02
N LYS A 105 20.56 7.70 -4.25
CA LYS A 105 19.21 8.18 -4.54
C LYS A 105 18.14 7.24 -3.95
N ALA A 106 18.37 5.93 -4.04
CA ALA A 106 17.48 4.94 -3.42
C ALA A 106 17.38 5.12 -1.90
N GLN A 107 18.52 5.29 -1.21
CA GLN A 107 18.57 5.53 0.24
C GLN A 107 17.77 6.78 0.64
N MET A 108 17.93 7.87 -0.10
CA MET A 108 17.18 9.11 0.16
C MET A 108 15.68 8.95 -0.11
N SER A 109 15.29 8.33 -1.22
CA SER A 109 13.87 8.06 -1.49
C SER A 109 13.24 7.16 -0.43
N HIS A 110 13.97 6.16 0.10
CA HIS A 110 13.50 5.37 1.24
C HIS A 110 13.38 6.19 2.53
N ALA A 111 14.29 7.14 2.77
CA ALA A 111 14.22 8.05 3.92
C ALA A 111 12.97 8.92 3.87
N LEU A 112 12.70 9.51 2.71
CA LEU A 112 11.53 10.37 2.48
C LEU A 112 10.22 9.58 2.64
N LEU A 113 10.14 8.38 2.06
CA LEU A 113 8.94 7.53 2.18
C LEU A 113 8.74 6.99 3.60
N MET A 114 9.83 6.70 4.34
CA MET A 114 9.73 6.35 5.75
C MET A 114 9.23 7.53 6.58
N ALA A 115 9.64 8.76 6.25
CA ALA A 115 9.11 9.95 6.90
C ALA A 115 7.61 10.13 6.64
N LEU A 116 7.14 9.82 5.44
CA LEU A 116 5.71 9.82 5.12
C LEU A 116 4.95 8.73 5.88
N GLU A 117 5.49 7.52 5.98
CA GLU A 117 4.90 6.41 6.75
C GLU A 117 4.72 6.77 8.23
N ASN A 118 5.74 7.39 8.82
CA ASN A 118 5.66 7.88 10.20
C ASN A 118 4.69 9.07 10.31
N ALA A 119 4.60 9.93 9.30
CA ALA A 119 3.62 11.02 9.29
C ALA A 119 2.18 10.50 9.21
N LEU A 120 1.94 9.41 8.49
CA LEU A 120 0.63 8.74 8.45
C LEU A 120 0.26 8.15 9.81
N SER A 121 1.25 7.67 10.57
CA SER A 121 1.03 7.06 11.89
C SER A 121 0.94 8.08 13.03
N SER A 122 1.83 9.08 13.05
CA SER A 122 2.05 9.99 14.17
C SER A 122 1.78 11.46 13.84
N GLY A 123 1.48 11.82 12.59
CA GLY A 123 1.35 13.20 12.10
C GLY A 123 2.67 13.89 11.77
N GLU A 124 3.82 13.32 12.14
CA GLU A 124 5.13 13.96 11.98
C GLU A 124 5.97 13.32 10.87
N PHE A 125 6.46 14.14 9.95
CA PHE A 125 7.39 13.72 8.89
C PHE A 125 8.79 13.50 9.45
N LYS A 126 9.04 12.32 10.02
CA LYS A 126 10.31 11.99 10.66
C LYS A 126 10.78 10.57 10.39
N PHE A 127 12.07 10.31 10.49
CA PHE A 127 12.63 8.96 10.40
C PHE A 127 13.85 8.80 11.32
N THR A 128 14.19 7.56 11.66
CA THR A 128 15.42 7.24 12.41
C THR A 128 16.49 6.69 11.48
N VAL A 129 17.75 6.99 11.78
CA VAL A 129 18.88 6.49 10.97
C VAL A 129 18.98 4.97 11.02
N ASP A 130 18.71 4.36 12.18
CA ASP A 130 18.75 2.91 12.32
C ASP A 130 17.57 2.23 11.60
N GLY A 131 16.36 2.80 11.66
CA GLY A 131 15.22 2.30 10.90
C GLY A 131 15.48 2.38 9.40
N LEU A 132 15.99 3.52 8.92
CA LEU A 132 16.38 3.69 7.52
C LEU A 132 17.46 2.71 7.10
N ARG A 133 18.46 2.46 7.96
CA ARG A 133 19.53 1.49 7.69
C ARG A 133 18.95 0.10 7.45
N GLN A 134 18.06 -0.38 8.33
CA GLN A 134 17.43 -1.69 8.18
C GLN A 134 16.62 -1.76 6.88
N ARG A 135 15.80 -0.75 6.61
CA ARG A 135 15.04 -0.67 5.35
C ARG A 135 15.94 -0.73 4.11
N CYS A 136 17.08 -0.06 4.14
CA CYS A 136 18.02 -0.10 3.03
C CYS A 136 18.69 -1.48 2.87
N ILE A 137 18.89 -2.22 3.96
CA ILE A 137 19.41 -3.60 3.92
C ILE A 137 18.38 -4.51 3.28
N ASP A 138 17.12 -4.45 3.73
CA ASP A 138 16.01 -5.25 3.22
C ASP A 138 15.78 -5.03 1.71
N GLN A 139 15.91 -3.76 1.28
CA GLN A 139 15.75 -3.33 -0.10
C GLN A 139 17.04 -3.44 -0.93
N LYS A 140 18.11 -4.04 -0.38
CA LYS A 140 19.41 -4.26 -1.02
C LYS A 140 20.06 -2.98 -1.59
N CYS A 141 19.75 -1.81 -1.03
CA CYS A 141 20.30 -0.51 -1.42
C CYS A 141 21.27 0.07 -0.38
N TYR A 142 21.53 -0.66 0.72
CA TYR A 142 22.49 -0.25 1.74
C TYR A 142 23.92 -0.21 1.20
N ASP A 143 24.61 0.88 1.53
CA ASP A 143 26.00 1.12 1.17
C ASP A 143 26.73 1.64 2.41
N LYS A 144 27.31 0.72 3.19
CA LYS A 144 27.94 0.99 4.49
C LYS A 144 28.91 2.19 4.49
N PRO A 145 29.90 2.30 3.57
CA PRO A 145 30.83 3.42 3.56
C PRO A 145 30.17 4.75 3.19
N ASN A 146 29.14 4.73 2.34
CA ASN A 146 28.54 5.96 1.81
C ASN A 146 27.27 6.40 2.54
N PHE A 147 26.64 5.54 3.34
CA PHE A 147 25.31 5.79 3.91
C PHE A 147 25.26 7.07 4.75
N ILE A 148 26.18 7.23 5.70
CA ILE A 148 26.23 8.44 6.53
C ILE A 148 26.57 9.66 5.67
N ALA A 149 27.55 9.56 4.77
CA ALA A 149 27.92 10.65 3.89
C ALA A 149 26.76 11.10 2.99
N VAL A 150 25.91 10.18 2.53
CA VAL A 150 24.70 10.49 1.76
C VAL A 150 23.71 11.28 2.62
N LEU A 151 23.43 10.84 3.84
CA LEU A 151 22.56 11.61 4.74
C LEU A 151 23.13 12.99 5.04
N GLU A 152 24.45 13.07 5.26
CA GLU A 152 25.10 14.34 5.58
C GLU A 152 25.12 15.34 4.42
N ARG A 153 25.25 14.87 3.19
CA ARG A 153 25.17 15.74 1.99
C ARG A 153 23.78 16.31 1.77
N ASN A 154 22.75 15.63 2.29
CA ASN A 154 21.34 16.01 2.14
C ASN A 154 20.79 16.67 3.42
N LYS A 155 21.64 17.27 4.26
CA LYS A 155 21.23 17.93 5.52
C LYS A 155 20.19 19.05 5.32
N ASN A 156 20.16 19.67 4.14
CA ASN A 156 19.17 20.68 3.75
C ASN A 156 17.72 20.14 3.73
N LEU A 157 17.55 18.83 3.52
CA LEU A 157 16.23 18.18 3.54
C LEU A 157 15.69 17.97 4.95
N TYR A 158 16.48 18.28 5.98
CA TYR A 158 16.11 18.08 7.38
C TYR A 158 16.07 19.40 8.14
N LYS A 159 15.17 19.52 9.11
CA LYS A 159 15.16 20.67 10.03
C LYS A 159 16.39 20.67 10.94
N SER A 160 16.81 19.48 11.35
CA SER A 160 18.00 19.24 12.15
C SER A 160 18.53 17.84 11.83
N TYR A 161 19.85 17.68 11.93
CA TYR A 161 20.51 16.41 11.69
C TYR A 161 21.21 15.95 12.97
N ASP A 162 20.61 14.97 13.64
CA ASP A 162 21.22 14.22 14.73
C ASP A 162 21.00 12.72 14.46
N PRO A 163 22.06 11.95 14.15
CA PRO A 163 21.90 10.54 13.81
C PRO A 163 21.44 9.67 14.98
N LYS A 164 21.42 10.20 16.21
CA LYS A 164 20.92 9.49 17.41
C LYS A 164 19.45 9.78 17.71
N LYS A 165 18.80 10.66 16.96
CA LYS A 165 17.43 11.10 17.20
C LYS A 165 16.57 10.97 15.94
N ASP A 166 15.29 11.27 16.10
CA ASP A 166 14.36 11.43 15.00
C ASP A 166 14.79 12.61 14.12
N ILE A 167 14.98 12.36 12.83
CA ILE A 167 15.29 13.36 11.83
C ILE A 167 13.98 13.82 11.20
N HIS A 168 13.61 15.08 11.42
CA HIS A 168 12.40 15.69 10.86
C HIS A 168 12.68 16.34 9.51
N LEU A 169 11.78 16.16 8.54
CA LEU A 169 11.90 16.79 7.23
C LEU A 169 11.70 18.31 7.31
N SER A 170 12.56 19.03 6.59
CA SER A 170 12.40 20.47 6.32
C SER A 170 11.33 20.70 5.25
N THR A 171 11.05 21.96 4.92
CA THR A 171 10.20 22.32 3.78
C THR A 171 10.77 21.75 2.48
N ASP A 172 12.09 21.86 2.27
CA ASP A 172 12.77 21.30 1.10
C ASP A 172 12.67 19.78 1.06
N GLY A 173 12.79 19.12 2.22
CA GLY A 173 12.60 17.67 2.33
C GLY A 173 11.19 17.22 1.97
N LYS A 174 10.16 18.00 2.33
CA LYS A 174 8.78 17.75 1.91
C LYS A 174 8.60 17.93 0.41
N THR A 175 9.23 18.95 -0.18
CA THR A 175 9.22 19.14 -1.63
C THR A 175 9.82 17.95 -2.36
N GLU A 176 10.99 17.47 -1.91
CA GLU A 176 11.61 16.27 -2.50
C GLU A 176 10.77 15.00 -2.31
N LEU A 177 10.06 14.88 -1.19
CA LEU A 177 9.10 13.80 -0.99
C LEU A 177 7.96 13.86 -2.03
N ALA A 178 7.39 15.04 -2.28
CA ALA A 178 6.35 15.21 -3.28
C ALA A 178 6.85 14.82 -4.68
N ASP A 179 8.05 15.29 -5.03
CA ASP A 179 8.77 14.93 -6.25
C ASP A 179 8.96 13.41 -6.42
N VAL A 180 9.26 12.70 -5.32
CA VAL A 180 9.37 11.23 -5.34
C VAL A 180 8.00 10.62 -5.59
N LEU A 181 6.95 11.08 -4.91
CA LEU A 181 5.60 10.56 -5.11
C LEU A 181 5.11 10.76 -6.55
N GLU A 182 5.39 11.91 -7.16
CA GLU A 182 5.02 12.17 -8.56
C GLU A 182 5.78 11.27 -9.54
N LYS A 183 7.09 11.09 -9.35
CA LYS A 183 7.92 10.24 -10.22
C LYS A 183 7.50 8.77 -10.21
N PHE A 184 6.81 8.33 -9.16
CA PHE A 184 6.36 6.96 -8.97
C PHE A 184 4.82 6.82 -8.95
N LYS A 185 4.06 7.87 -9.37
CA LYS A 185 2.58 7.86 -9.47
C LYS A 185 2.07 6.93 -10.57
#